data_AF-A0A963SA23-F1
#
_entry.id   AF-A0A963SA23-F1
#
_cell.length_a   1.000
_cell.length_b   1.000
_cell.length_c   1.000
_cell.angle_alpha   90.00
_cell.angle_beta   90.00
_cell.angle_gamma   90.00
#
_symmetry.space_group_name_H-M   'P 1'
#
loop_
_entity.id
_entity.type
_entity.pdbx_description
1 polymer ?
#
loop_
_entity_poly.entity_id
_entity_poly.type
_entity_poly.pdbx_seq_one_letter_code
_entity_poly.pdbx_strand_id
1 'polypeptide(L)'
;LPGPDKKPRLCDATHPVIRTHPESERLNLFVIDYTARIVGMPLEESDALIAELKSFVDTYAALYSHNWEPGDLMMWDNVGLHHKRPAVEGSFRRVMRQYEGVAEA
;
A
#
# COMPACT_ATOMS: atom_id res chain seq x y z
N LEU A 1 -9.13 -9.50 17.41
CA LEU A 1 -7.86 -9.27 16.69
C LEU A 1 -6.75 -9.99 17.44
N PRO A 2 -5.79 -10.66 16.78
CA PRO A 2 -4.71 -11.35 17.48
C PRO A 2 -3.87 -10.34 18.28
N GLY A 3 -3.36 -10.78 19.43
CA GLY A 3 -2.56 -9.95 20.34
C GLY A 3 -1.20 -9.51 19.75
N PRO A 4 -0.51 -8.57 20.44
CA PRO A 4 0.61 -7.79 19.91
C PRO A 4 1.84 -8.61 19.47
N ASP A 5 1.97 -9.86 19.91
CA ASP A 5 3.16 -10.70 19.64
C ASP A 5 2.99 -11.71 18.50
N LYS A 6 1.88 -11.66 17.74
CA LYS A 6 1.72 -12.49 16.55
C LYS A 6 1.63 -11.60 15.31
N LYS A 7 2.79 -11.38 14.66
CA LYS A 7 2.79 -10.98 13.24
C LYS A 7 1.88 -11.98 12.51
N PRO A 8 0.87 -11.51 11.75
CA PRO A 8 0.05 -12.42 10.97
C PRO A 8 1.00 -13.26 10.10
N ARG A 9 0.75 -14.57 10.02
CA ARG A 9 1.39 -15.39 8.99
C ARG A 9 0.88 -14.84 7.67
N LEU A 10 1.66 -13.95 7.06
CA LEU A 10 1.44 -13.54 5.68
C LEU A 10 1.64 -14.80 4.86
N CYS A 11 0.56 -15.30 4.26
CA CYS A 11 0.69 -16.32 3.24
C CYS A 11 1.34 -15.66 2.03
N ASP A 12 2.35 -16.31 1.47
CA ASP A 12 2.92 -15.85 0.21
C ASP A 12 1.83 -15.89 -0.87
N ALA A 13 1.70 -14.80 -1.62
CA ALA A 13 0.77 -14.67 -2.73
C ALA A 13 1.50 -14.03 -3.91
N THR A 14 1.20 -14.52 -5.12
CA THR A 14 1.71 -13.94 -6.36
C THR A 14 0.64 -13.07 -6.99
N HIS A 15 1.00 -11.83 -7.31
CA HIS A 15 0.13 -10.87 -7.99
C HIS A 15 0.87 -10.25 -9.19
N PRO A 16 0.14 -9.82 -10.23
CA PRO A 16 0.73 -9.04 -11.31
C PRO A 16 1.35 -7.74 -10.77
N VAL A 17 2.55 -7.39 -11.25
CA VAL A 17 3.21 -6.10 -10.94
C VAL A 17 2.37 -4.93 -11.45
N ILE A 18 1.71 -5.11 -12.60
CA ILE A 18 0.75 -4.17 -13.15
C ILE A 18 -0.62 -4.82 -13.12
N ARG A 19 -1.59 -4.17 -12.48
CA ARG A 19 -2.98 -4.61 -12.40
C ARG A 19 -3.87 -3.66 -13.20
N THR A 20 -4.90 -4.20 -13.84
CA THR A 20 -5.97 -3.39 -14.43
C THR A 20 -7.02 -3.10 -13.37
N HIS A 21 -7.35 -1.83 -13.18
CA HIS A 21 -8.46 -1.43 -12.31
C HIS A 21 -9.78 -1.95 -12.90
N PRO A 22 -10.62 -2.67 -12.13
CA PRO A 22 -11.81 -3.34 -12.67
C PRO A 22 -12.85 -2.36 -13.24
N GLU A 23 -13.04 -1.20 -12.60
CA GLU A 23 -14.03 -0.21 -13.07
C GLU A 23 -13.46 0.81 -14.08
N SER A 24 -12.28 1.40 -13.79
CA SER A 24 -11.71 2.47 -14.61
C SER A 24 -10.80 1.99 -15.74
N GLU A 25 -10.47 0.70 -15.80
CA GLU A 25 -9.53 0.07 -16.74
C GLU A 25 -8.10 0.64 -16.73
N ARG A 26 -7.80 1.55 -15.80
CA ARG A 26 -6.46 2.15 -15.65
C ARG A 26 -5.46 1.11 -15.15
N LEU A 27 -4.22 1.24 -15.61
CA LEU A 27 -3.12 0.42 -15.13
C LEU A 27 -2.59 0.95 -13.79
N ASN A 28 -2.50 0.06 -12.82
CA ASN A 28 -2.02 0.35 -11.47
C ASN A 28 -0.77 -0.45 -11.16
N LEU A 29 0.23 0.22 -10.58
CA LEU A 29 1.45 -0.41 -10.08
C LEU A 29 1.17 -1.07 -8.73
N PHE A 30 1.29 -2.39 -8.67
CA PHE A 30 1.10 -3.21 -7.48
C PHE A 30 2.45 -3.67 -6.91
N VAL A 31 3.23 -2.71 -6.42
CA VAL A 31 4.49 -2.93 -5.68
C VAL A 31 4.36 -2.24 -4.33
N ILE A 32 4.31 -3.01 -3.25
CA ILE A 32 4.05 -2.54 -1.89
C ILE A 32 5.23 -2.84 -0.97
N ASP A 33 5.18 -2.34 0.27
CA ASP A 33 6.24 -2.59 1.24
C ASP A 33 6.49 -4.07 1.52
N TYR A 34 5.46 -4.91 1.37
CA TYR A 34 5.52 -6.36 1.54
C TYR A 34 5.92 -7.14 0.28
N THR A 35 6.18 -6.48 -0.86
CA THR A 35 6.64 -7.17 -2.07
C THR A 35 8.01 -7.78 -1.84
N ALA A 36 8.09 -9.12 -1.91
CA ALA A 36 9.31 -9.86 -1.62
C ALA A 36 10.24 -10.03 -2.82
N ARG A 37 9.69 -10.32 -4.01
CA ARG A 37 10.45 -10.52 -5.26
C ARG A 37 9.56 -10.49 -6.49
N ILE A 38 10.16 -10.28 -7.66
CA ILE A 38 9.53 -10.46 -8.96
C ILE A 38 9.74 -11.91 -9.43
N VAL A 39 8.65 -12.60 -9.74
CA VAL A 39 8.69 -13.99 -10.19
C VAL A 39 9.35 -14.08 -11.57
N GLY A 40 10.27 -15.04 -11.73
CA GLY A 40 11.01 -15.25 -12.98
C GLY A 40 12.23 -14.35 -13.19
N MET A 41 12.53 -13.47 -12.22
CA MET A 41 13.69 -12.57 -12.26
C MET A 41 14.77 -13.03 -11.27
N PRO A 42 16.08 -12.88 -11.58
CA PRO A 42 17.15 -13.02 -10.60
C PRO A 42 16.93 -12.12 -9.39
N LEU A 43 17.36 -12.57 -8.20
CA LEU A 43 17.07 -11.85 -6.95
C LEU A 43 17.60 -10.42 -6.96
N GLU A 44 18.85 -10.22 -7.39
CA GLU A 44 19.49 -8.91 -7.43
C GLU A 44 18.79 -7.93 -8.39
N GLU A 45 18.38 -8.43 -9.57
CA GLU A 45 17.61 -7.65 -10.54
C GLU A 45 16.21 -7.29 -10.01
N SER A 46 15.57 -8.25 -9.35
CA SER A 46 14.27 -8.07 -8.70
C SER A 46 14.34 -6.99 -7.62
N ASP A 47 15.33 -7.07 -6.74
CA ASP A 47 15.50 -6.12 -5.64
C ASP A 47 15.77 -4.71 -6.16
N ALA A 48 16.62 -4.58 -7.19
CA ALA A 48 16.89 -3.31 -7.85
C ALA A 48 15.63 -2.69 -8.45
N LEU A 49 14.84 -3.48 -9.19
CA LEU A 49 13.62 -3.00 -9.83
C LEU A 49 12.53 -2.64 -8.80
N ILE A 50 12.38 -3.44 -7.74
CA ILE A 50 11.43 -3.11 -6.65
C ILE A 50 11.82 -1.78 -5.99
N ALA A 51 13.10 -1.54 -5.75
CA ALA A 51 13.58 -0.28 -5.17
C ALA A 51 13.29 0.92 -6.08
N GLU A 52 13.55 0.78 -7.39
CA GLU A 52 13.23 1.81 -8.38
C GLU A 52 11.74 2.12 -8.41
N LEU A 53 10.89 1.09 -8.48
CA LEU A 53 9.43 1.24 -8.54
C LEU A 53 8.87 1.89 -7.27
N LYS A 54 9.39 1.55 -6.09
CA LYS A 54 9.03 2.21 -4.83
C LYS A 54 9.43 3.69 -4.81
N SER A 55 10.65 3.99 -5.28
CA SER A 55 11.10 5.37 -5.42
C SER A 55 10.25 6.17 -6.41
N PHE A 56 9.80 5.54 -7.49
CA PHE A 56 8.89 6.15 -8.46
C PHE A 56 7.54 6.51 -7.82
N VAL A 57 6.93 5.61 -7.05
CA VAL A 57 5.68 5.89 -6.32
C VAL A 57 5.82 7.10 -5.40
N ASP A 58 6.94 7.21 -4.68
CA ASP A 58 7.19 8.29 -3.74
C ASP A 58 7.44 9.66 -4.40
N THR A 59 7.89 9.66 -5.64
CA THR A 59 8.19 10.88 -6.43
C THR A 59 7.07 11.24 -7.39
N TYR A 60 6.04 10.40 -7.50
CA TYR A 60 4.93 10.63 -8.40
C TYR A 60 4.14 11.88 -7.98
N ALA A 61 3.87 12.75 -8.95
CA ALA A 61 3.28 14.08 -8.72
C ALA A 61 1.84 14.05 -8.14
N ALA A 62 1.23 12.88 -7.97
CA ALA A 62 -0.09 12.71 -7.39
C ALA A 62 -0.06 12.39 -5.88
N LEU A 63 0.87 12.98 -5.13
CA LEU A 63 0.89 12.86 -3.68
C LEU A 63 -0.16 13.78 -3.05
N TYR A 64 -1.15 13.18 -2.38
CA TYR A 64 -2.06 13.90 -1.50
C TYR A 64 -1.63 13.68 -0.04
N SER A 65 -1.50 14.78 0.71
CA SER A 65 -1.27 14.75 2.15
C SER A 65 -2.46 15.36 2.87
N HIS A 66 -2.98 14.64 3.87
CA HIS A 66 -4.14 15.07 4.63
C HIS A 66 -3.74 15.41 6.07
N ASN A 67 -3.99 16.66 6.45
CA ASN A 67 -3.87 17.11 7.83
C ASN A 67 -5.19 16.82 8.55
N TRP A 68 -5.22 15.76 9.33
CA TRP A 68 -6.42 15.26 10.01
C TRP A 68 -6.93 16.22 11.08
N GLU A 69 -8.23 16.50 11.06
CA GLU A 69 -8.99 17.16 12.11
C GLU A 69 -10.09 16.24 12.68
N PRO A 70 -10.51 16.44 13.96
CA PRO A 70 -11.63 15.70 14.51
C PRO A 70 -12.91 15.90 13.69
N GLY A 71 -13.47 14.80 13.19
CA GLY A 71 -14.67 14.81 12.35
C GLY A 71 -14.39 14.49 10.88
N ASP A 72 -13.13 14.53 10.45
CA ASP A 72 -12.76 14.15 9.09
C ASP A 72 -13.07 12.69 8.79
N LEU A 73 -13.60 12.47 7.59
CA LEU A 73 -13.78 11.17 6.98
C LEU A 73 -13.05 11.17 5.64
N MET A 74 -12.16 10.19 5.47
CA MET A 74 -11.52 9.93 4.20
C MET A 74 -11.91 8.55 3.71
N MET A 75 -12.25 8.47 2.43
CA MET A 75 -12.49 7.23 1.71
C MET A 75 -11.51 7.18 0.54
N TRP A 76 -10.94 6.01 0.29
CA TRP A 76 -10.03 5.79 -0.83
C TRP A 76 -10.27 4.40 -1.42
N ASP A 77 -9.91 4.24 -2.69
CA ASP A 77 -9.89 2.95 -3.36
C ASP A 77 -8.55 2.25 -3.11
N ASN A 78 -8.60 1.03 -2.56
CA ASN A 78 -7.42 0.20 -2.30
C ASN A 78 -6.83 -0.45 -3.56
N VAL A 79 -7.51 -0.38 -4.72
CA VAL A 79 -7.01 -0.94 -5.99
C VAL A 79 -6.08 0.02 -6.71
N GLY A 80 -6.40 1.32 -6.69
CA GLY A 80 -5.69 2.35 -7.45
C GLY A 80 -4.73 3.24 -6.67
N LEU A 81 -4.59 3.09 -5.35
CA LEU A 81 -3.84 4.02 -4.51
C LEU A 81 -2.88 3.34 -3.54
N HIS A 82 -1.71 3.97 -3.37
CA HIS A 82 -0.78 3.72 -2.27
C HIS A 82 -1.03 4.76 -1.18
N HIS A 83 -1.10 4.33 0.08
CA HIS A 83 -1.16 5.23 1.22
C HIS A 83 -0.09 4.88 2.24
N LYS A 84 0.51 5.92 2.84
CA LYS A 84 1.44 5.76 3.95
C LYS A 84 1.20 6.82 5.00
N ARG A 85 1.53 6.49 6.23
CA ARG A 85 1.61 7.47 7.32
C ARG A 85 3.04 7.99 7.40
N PRO A 86 3.29 9.31 7.39
CA PRO A 86 4.61 9.86 7.65
C PRO A 86 5.17 9.42 9.01
N ALA A 87 6.49 9.45 9.15
CA ALA A 87 7.12 9.36 10.45
C ALA A 87 6.58 10.49 11.34
N VAL A 88 6.30 10.14 12.59
CA VAL A 88 5.74 11.05 13.57
C VAL A 88 6.75 11.19 14.69
N GLU A 89 7.19 12.42 14.94
CA GLU A 89 8.06 12.72 16.09
C GLU A 89 7.23 12.88 17.37
N GLY A 90 7.77 12.36 18.47
CA GLY A 90 7.14 12.41 19.78
C GLY A 90 6.06 11.34 20.02
N SER A 91 5.42 11.42 21.19
CA SER A 91 4.35 10.51 21.59
C SER A 91 3.06 11.31 21.77
N PHE A 92 2.08 11.02 20.92
CA PHE A 92 0.72 11.55 21.05
C PHE A 92 -0.30 10.44 20.80
N ARG A 93 -1.42 10.51 21.53
CA ARG A 93 -2.51 9.56 21.36
C ARG A 93 -3.30 9.94 20.10
N ARG A 94 -3.28 9.07 19.09
CA ARG A 94 -4.12 9.16 17.89
C ARG A 94 -4.97 7.91 17.79
N VAL A 95 -6.29 8.07 17.70
CA VAL A 95 -7.25 6.97 17.54
C VAL A 95 -8.02 7.19 16.24
N MET A 96 -7.78 6.32 15.26
CA MET A 96 -8.51 6.29 14.00
C MET A 96 -9.36 5.03 13.96
N ARG A 97 -10.54 5.10 13.34
CA ARG A 97 -11.35 3.92 13.03
C ARG A 97 -11.32 3.73 11.52
N GLN A 98 -10.97 2.52 11.09
CA GLN A 98 -10.93 2.12 9.69
C GLN A 98 -11.97 1.03 9.46
N TYR A 99 -12.72 1.16 8.37
CA TYR A 99 -13.66 0.17 7.89
C TYR A 99 -13.27 -0.17 6.46
N GLU A 100 -13.24 -1.45 6.13
CA GLU A 100 -12.92 -1.93 4.79
C GLU A 100 -14.16 -2.61 4.23
N GLY A 101 -14.65 -2.08 3.12
CA GLY A 101 -15.66 -2.77 2.31
C GLY A 101 -14.96 -3.74 1.38
N VAL A 102 -15.42 -4.98 1.34
CA VAL A 102 -15.01 -5.94 0.32
C VAL A 102 -16.08 -5.90 -0.77
N ALA A 103 -15.72 -5.45 -1.96
CA ALA A 103 -16.56 -5.63 -3.13
C ALA A 103 -16.43 -7.10 -3.58
N GLU A 104 -17.53 -7.82 -3.62
CA GLU A 104 -17.58 -9.11 -4.30
C GLU A 104 -17.56 -8.86 -5.82
N ALA A 105 -16.77 -9.67 -6.53
CA ALA A 105 -16.66 -9.64 -7.99
C ALA A 105 -17.85 -10.34 -8.65
#